data_AF-A0A7K6HA97-F1
#
_entry.id   AF-A0A7K6HA97-F1
#
_cell.length_a   1.000
_cell.length_b   1.000
_cell.length_c   1.000
_cell.angle_alpha   90.00
_cell.angle_beta   90.00
_cell.angle_gamma   90.00
#
_symmetry.space_group_name_H-M   'P 1'
#
loop_
_entity.id
_entity.type
_entity.pdbx_description
1 polymer ?
#
loop_
_entity_poly.entity_id
_entity_poly.type
_entity_poly.pdbx_seq_one_letter_code
_entity_poly.pdbx_strand_id
1 'polypeptide(L)'
;YSFMLQVLCRYKNIWNIDLRLRPAFLGGIMQQTGNKPPAMLPKRAEYMLKDVKRMAKYYQVPLHMTGADFQRIMATSTLPAMRFITAVDMTNPQYLEPLSREFWMRFYSQ
;
A
#
# COMPACT_ATOMS: atom_id res chain seq x y z
N TYR A 1 -2.06 -3.87 1.14
CA TYR A 1 -1.38 -3.66 -0.16
C TYR A 1 0.14 -3.70 -0.05
N SER A 2 0.77 -2.99 0.89
CA SER A 2 2.24 -2.88 0.93
C SER A 2 2.99 -4.10 1.46
N PHE A 3 2.53 -4.71 2.55
CA PHE A 3 3.10 -5.97 3.02
C PHE A 3 2.97 -7.06 1.95
N MET A 4 1.84 -7.10 1.25
CA MET A 4 1.61 -8.01 0.14
C MET A 4 2.61 -7.78 -1.01
N LEU A 5 2.85 -6.53 -1.43
CA LEU A 5 3.89 -6.21 -2.43
C LEU A 5 5.26 -6.74 -1.98
N GLN A 6 5.66 -6.44 -0.75
CA GLN A 6 6.93 -6.90 -0.18
C GLN A 6 7.07 -8.43 -0.18
N VAL A 7 6.02 -9.14 0.24
CA VAL A 7 5.98 -10.60 0.29
C VAL A 7 6.04 -11.18 -1.12
N LEU A 8 5.17 -10.76 -2.03
CA LEU A 8 5.15 -11.27 -3.41
C LEU A 8 6.50 -11.04 -4.12
N CYS A 9 7.11 -9.87 -3.95
CA CYS A 9 8.42 -9.57 -4.52
C CYS A 9 9.56 -10.43 -3.93
N ARG A 10 9.47 -10.85 -2.67
CA ARG A 10 10.44 -11.81 -2.07
C ARG A 10 10.29 -13.21 -2.66
N TYR A 11 9.05 -13.64 -2.93
CA TYR A 11 8.75 -14.99 -3.38
C TYR A 11 8.73 -15.17 -4.91
N LYS A 12 8.75 -14.09 -5.70
CA LYS A 12 8.74 -14.17 -7.17
C LYS A 12 9.87 -15.00 -7.78
N ASN A 13 11.01 -15.13 -7.08
CA ASN A 13 12.17 -15.91 -7.50
C ASN A 13 12.21 -17.32 -6.87
N ILE A 14 11.24 -17.65 -6.00
CA ILE A 14 11.17 -18.92 -5.27
C ILE A 14 10.02 -19.77 -5.81
N TRP A 15 8.88 -19.13 -6.07
CA TRP A 15 7.69 -19.78 -6.60
C TRP A 15 7.67 -19.73 -8.12
N ASN A 16 7.10 -20.76 -8.74
CA ASN A 16 6.87 -20.81 -10.18
C ASN A 16 5.64 -19.95 -10.56
N ILE A 17 5.80 -18.63 -10.51
CA ILE A 17 4.74 -17.65 -10.77
C ILE A 17 5.21 -16.55 -11.74
N ASP A 18 4.26 -16.00 -12.50
CA ASP A 18 4.42 -14.75 -13.24
C ASP A 18 3.78 -13.61 -12.44
N LEU A 19 4.59 -12.88 -11.66
CA LEU A 19 4.10 -11.79 -10.82
C LEU A 19 3.83 -10.53 -11.65
N ARG A 20 2.55 -10.19 -11.83
CA ARG A 20 2.12 -8.95 -12.51
C ARG A 20 1.55 -7.93 -11.53
N LEU A 21 2.24 -6.82 -11.37
CA LEU A 21 1.76 -5.70 -10.56
C LEU A 21 0.75 -4.88 -11.37
N ARG A 22 -0.40 -4.57 -10.77
CA ARG A 22 -1.46 -3.75 -11.38
C ARG A 22 -1.77 -2.55 -10.49
N PRO A 23 -1.29 -1.35 -10.84
CA PRO A 23 -1.62 -0.14 -10.09
C PRO A 23 -3.13 0.09 -10.08
N ALA A 24 -3.68 0.37 -8.90
CA ALA A 24 -5.11 0.55 -8.72
C ALA A 24 -5.40 1.63 -7.67
N PHE A 25 -6.49 2.38 -7.87
CA PHE A 25 -6.92 3.41 -6.93
C PHE A 25 -8.01 2.89 -5.99
N LEU A 26 -7.62 2.58 -4.75
CA LEU A 26 -8.51 2.01 -3.73
C LEU A 26 -9.75 2.88 -3.47
N GLY A 27 -9.60 4.21 -3.44
CA GLY A 27 -10.73 5.14 -3.25
C GLY A 27 -11.82 4.98 -4.31
N GLY A 28 -11.42 4.78 -5.58
CA GLY A 28 -12.36 4.53 -6.68
C GLY A 28 -13.06 3.18 -6.58
N ILE A 29 -12.34 2.13 -6.18
CA ILE A 29 -12.92 0.79 -5.95
C ILE A 29 -13.98 0.86 -4.85
N MET A 30 -13.68 1.53 -3.75
CA MET A 30 -14.61 1.67 -2.62
C MET A 30 -15.85 2.46 -3.00
N GLN A 31 -15.69 3.55 -3.76
CA GLN A 31 -16.81 4.33 -4.28
C GLN A 31 -17.72 3.46 -5.19
N GLN A 32 -17.14 2.73 -6.13
CA GLN A 32 -17.90 1.90 -7.08
C GLN A 32 -18.60 0.71 -6.42
N THR A 33 -18.02 0.15 -5.37
CA THR A 33 -18.59 -1.00 -4.64
C THR A 33 -19.52 -0.60 -3.49
N GLY A 34 -19.64 0.69 -3.18
CA GLY A 34 -20.35 1.18 -2.00
C GLY A 34 -19.67 0.81 -0.67
N ASN A 35 -18.42 0.32 -0.71
CA ASN A 35 -17.67 -0.06 0.47
C ASN A 35 -17.10 1.18 1.19
N LYS A 36 -17.02 1.13 2.52
CA LYS A 36 -16.49 2.23 3.35
C LYS A 36 -15.18 1.82 4.02
N PRO A 37 -14.29 2.77 4.35
CA PRO A 37 -13.05 2.43 5.02
C PRO A 37 -13.31 1.77 6.37
N PRO A 38 -12.62 0.68 6.73
CA PRO A 38 -12.80 0.02 8.02
C PRO A 38 -12.50 0.96 9.19
N ALA A 39 -11.60 1.93 8.97
CA ALA A 39 -11.24 3.00 9.90
C ALA A 39 -12.40 3.89 10.33
N MET A 40 -13.53 3.91 9.61
CA MET A 40 -14.72 4.66 9.98
C MET A 40 -15.35 4.17 11.30
N LEU A 41 -15.05 2.94 11.72
CA LEU A 41 -15.48 2.40 13.01
C LEU A 41 -14.33 2.51 14.03
N PRO A 42 -14.52 3.22 15.17
CA PRO A 42 -13.43 3.50 16.11
C PRO A 42 -12.67 2.26 16.59
N LYS A 43 -13.39 1.17 16.89
CA LYS A 43 -12.77 -0.10 17.32
C LYS A 43 -11.96 -0.79 16.22
N ARG A 44 -12.36 -0.63 14.96
CA ARG A 44 -11.59 -1.16 13.82
C ARG A 44 -10.36 -0.29 13.54
N ALA A 45 -10.47 1.03 13.68
CA ALA A 45 -9.31 1.93 13.59
C ALA A 45 -8.25 1.63 14.67
N GLU A 46 -8.70 1.45 15.92
CA GLU A 46 -7.82 1.06 17.04
C GLU A 46 -7.10 -0.27 16.75
N TYR A 47 -7.84 -1.26 16.24
CA TYR A 47 -7.26 -2.55 15.86
C TYR A 47 -6.26 -2.42 14.70
N MET A 48 -6.57 -1.63 13.67
CA MET A 48 -5.67 -1.41 12.53
C MET A 48 -4.31 -0.83 12.97
N LEU A 49 -4.30 0.15 13.89
CA LEU A 49 -3.06 0.72 14.42
C LEU A 49 -2.21 -0.34 15.14
N LYS A 50 -2.84 -1.24 15.91
CA LYS A 50 -2.15 -2.36 16.56
C LYS A 50 -1.63 -3.37 15.54
N ASP A 51 -2.46 -3.72 14.56
CA ASP A 51 -2.15 -4.74 13.57
C ASP A 51 -1.03 -4.31 12.63
N VAL A 52 -1.01 -3.04 12.21
CA VAL A 52 0.05 -2.52 11.35
C VAL A 52 1.42 -2.62 12.03
N LYS A 53 1.53 -2.35 13.33
CA LYS A 53 2.77 -2.55 14.10
C LYS A 53 3.16 -4.03 14.16
N ARG A 54 2.18 -4.91 14.38
CA ARG A 54 2.38 -6.37 14.39
C ARG A 54 2.89 -6.88 13.04
N MET A 55 2.27 -6.45 11.94
CA MET A 55 2.62 -6.83 10.58
C MET A 55 3.98 -6.26 10.14
N ALA A 56 4.32 -5.04 10.55
CA ALA A 56 5.63 -4.45 10.31
C ALA A 56 6.76 -5.31 10.91
N LYS A 57 6.58 -5.77 12.16
CA LYS A 57 7.52 -6.69 12.83
C LYS A 57 7.56 -8.05 12.14
N TYR A 58 6.41 -8.64 11.87
CA TYR A 58 6.30 -9.99 11.29
C TYR A 58 6.94 -10.07 9.89
N TYR A 59 6.61 -9.11 9.02
CA TYR A 59 7.14 -9.08 7.66
C TYR A 59 8.49 -8.36 7.54
N GLN A 60 9.08 -7.88 8.63
CA GLN A 60 10.34 -7.12 8.64
C GLN A 60 10.30 -5.97 7.63
N VAL A 61 9.28 -5.14 7.74
CA VAL A 61 9.10 -3.95 6.90
C VAL A 61 9.23 -2.72 7.81
N PRO A 62 10.09 -1.74 7.47
CA PRO A 62 10.38 -0.58 8.32
C PRO A 62 9.23 0.44 8.30
N LEU A 63 8.11 0.04 8.91
CA LEU A 63 6.89 0.82 8.97
C LEU A 63 6.60 1.22 10.41
N HIS A 64 6.58 2.53 10.65
CA HIS A 64 6.21 3.12 11.94
C HIS A 64 5.01 4.03 11.70
N MET A 65 3.85 3.69 12.27
CA MET A 65 2.64 4.48 12.10
C MET A 65 2.14 4.97 13.46
N THR A 66 2.14 6.29 13.63
CA THR A 66 1.51 6.99 14.76
C THR A 66 0.04 7.30 14.48
N GLY A 67 -0.69 7.79 15.49
CA GLY A 67 -2.06 8.24 15.30
C GLY A 67 -2.18 9.46 14.37
N ALA A 68 -1.19 10.37 14.40
CA ALA A 68 -1.14 11.53 13.50
C ALA A 68 -0.90 11.09 12.05
N ASP A 69 0.01 10.13 11.83
CA ASP A 69 0.27 9.59 10.49
C ASP A 69 -0.96 8.93 9.91
N PHE A 70 -1.71 8.21 10.73
CA PHE A 70 -2.95 7.57 10.31
C PHE A 70 -3.97 8.59 9.78
N GLN A 71 -4.15 9.72 10.47
CA GLN A 71 -5.03 10.79 10.00
C GLN A 71 -4.53 11.41 8.69
N ARG A 72 -3.23 11.71 8.60
CA ARG A 72 -2.60 12.20 7.36
C ARG A 72 -2.83 11.24 6.19
N ILE A 73 -2.57 9.96 6.39
CA ILE A 73 -2.71 8.90 5.39
C ILE A 73 -4.16 8.81 4.91
N MET A 74 -5.13 8.87 5.82
CA MET A 74 -6.56 8.81 5.49
C MET A 74 -7.04 10.05 4.73
N ALA A 75 -6.44 11.22 4.99
CA ALA A 75 -6.80 12.47 4.31
C ALA A 75 -6.06 12.68 2.97
N THR A 76 -4.91 12.03 2.76
CA THR A 76 -4.08 12.27 1.58
C THR A 76 -4.54 11.43 0.39
N SER A 77 -4.85 12.10 -0.73
CA SER A 77 -5.16 11.42 -1.98
C SER A 77 -3.92 10.77 -2.60
N THR A 78 -4.02 9.48 -2.93
CA THR A 78 -3.00 8.74 -3.67
C THR A 78 -3.19 8.78 -5.18
N LEU A 79 -4.21 9.48 -5.68
CA LEU A 79 -4.56 9.50 -7.11
C LEU A 79 -3.41 9.97 -8.02
N PRO A 80 -2.67 11.07 -7.74
CA PRO A 80 -1.55 11.48 -8.58
C PRO A 80 -0.42 10.44 -8.60
N ALA A 81 -0.11 9.84 -7.45
CA ALA A 81 0.89 8.79 -7.34
C ALA A 81 0.48 7.54 -8.13
N MET A 82 -0.76 7.10 -8.01
CA MET A 82 -1.26 5.95 -8.77
C MET A 82 -1.25 6.22 -10.28
N ARG A 83 -1.62 7.43 -10.73
CA ARG A 83 -1.52 7.83 -12.14
C ARG A 83 -0.08 7.79 -12.65
N PHE A 84 0.87 8.29 -11.86
CA PHE A 84 2.28 8.25 -12.21
C PHE A 84 2.80 6.82 -12.31
N ILE A 85 2.47 5.95 -11.34
CA ILE A 85 2.85 4.54 -11.36
C ILE A 85 2.22 3.82 -12.57
N THR A 86 0.97 4.14 -12.93
CA THR A 86 0.34 3.62 -14.16
C THR A 86 1.08 4.08 -15.42
N ALA A 87 1.48 5.34 -15.51
CA ALA A 87 2.27 5.82 -16.65
C ALA A 87 3.61 5.10 -16.77
N VAL A 88 4.24 4.77 -15.63
CA VAL A 88 5.47 3.96 -15.60
C VAL A 88 5.21 2.52 -16.03
N ASP A 89 4.13 1.88 -15.60
CA ASP A 89 3.74 0.54 -16.08
C ASP A 89 3.59 0.51 -17.62
N MET A 90 3.00 1.57 -18.19
CA MET A 90 2.77 1.68 -19.64
C MET A 90 4.03 1.94 -20.46
N THR A 91 5.03 2.63 -19.90
CA THR A 91 6.19 3.14 -20.67
C THR A 91 7.52 2.51 -20.27
N ASN A 92 7.70 2.20 -19.00
CA ASN A 92 8.95 1.70 -18.41
C ASN A 92 8.66 0.70 -17.27
N PRO A 93 8.07 -0.47 -17.57
CA PRO A 93 7.62 -1.43 -16.57
C PRO A 93 8.75 -1.98 -15.68
N GLN A 94 10.02 -1.90 -16.10
CA GLN A 94 11.18 -2.26 -15.29
C GLN A 94 11.30 -1.44 -13.99
N TYR A 95 10.73 -0.23 -13.96
CA TYR A 95 10.73 0.62 -12.77
C TYR A 95 9.49 0.46 -11.89
N LEU A 96 8.51 -0.35 -12.31
CA LEU A 96 7.22 -0.46 -11.63
C LEU A 96 7.36 -0.91 -10.16
N GLU A 97 8.13 -1.98 -9.92
CA GLU A 97 8.37 -2.48 -8.57
C GLU A 97 9.16 -1.48 -7.69
N PRO A 98 10.37 -1.03 -8.06
CA PRO A 98 11.15 -0.14 -7.20
C PRO A 98 10.42 1.19 -6.95
N LEU A 99 9.74 1.74 -7.96
CA LEU A 99 9.00 2.99 -7.80
C LEU A 99 7.81 2.82 -6.85
N SER A 100 7.05 1.74 -6.99
CA SER A 100 5.93 1.44 -6.07
C SER A 100 6.40 1.32 -4.62
N ARG A 101 7.58 0.72 -4.41
CA ARG A 101 8.21 0.60 -3.09
C ARG A 101 8.61 1.96 -2.53
N GLU A 102 9.20 2.84 -3.33
CA GLU A 102 9.63 4.18 -2.90
C GLU A 102 8.45 5.09 -2.55
N PHE A 103 7.40 5.13 -3.39
CA PHE A 103 6.17 5.86 -3.06
C PHE A 103 5.58 5.36 -1.74
N TRP A 104 5.58 4.04 -1.54
CA TRP A 104 5.07 3.45 -0.33
C TRP A 104 5.89 3.84 0.89
N MET A 105 7.22 3.69 0.84
CA MET A 105 8.13 4.09 1.92
C MET A 105 7.87 5.54 2.31
N ARG A 106 7.93 6.47 1.35
CA ARG A 106 7.71 7.91 1.60
C ARG A 106 6.32 8.23 2.14
N PHE A 107 5.29 7.51 1.72
CA PHE A 107 3.93 7.81 2.17
C PHE A 107 3.72 7.43 3.64
N TYR A 108 4.41 6.39 4.11
CA TYR A 108 4.23 5.83 5.45
C TYR A 108 5.38 6.08 6.43
N SER A 109 6.54 6.57 5.97
CA SER A 109 7.71 6.85 6.82
C SER A 109 7.97 8.34 7.04
N GLN A 110 7.01 9.20 6.72
CA GLN A 110 7.05 10.64 6.99
C GLN A 110 6.61 10.92 8.42
#